data_AF-A0A7R9MS23-F1
#
_entry.id   AF-A0A7R9MS23-F1
#
_cell.length_a   1.000
_cell.length_b   1.000
_cell.length_c   1.000
_cell.angle_alpha   90.00
_cell.angle_beta   90.00
_cell.angle_gamma   90.00
#
_symmetry.space_group_name_H-M   'P 1'
#
loop_
_entity.id
_entity.type
_entity.pdbx_description
1 polymer ?
#
loop_
_entity_poly.entity_id
_entity_poly.type
_entity_poly.pdbx_seq_one_letter_code
_entity_poly.pdbx_strand_id
1 'polypeptide(L)'
;PLVKRLSMEAIVCLTKASAKLSLRSIVTKYDALMAILLYEENLSALFPHVMSPLGVEPVFHVRHEQRDAVIGPNCDHFMTQFEQKLNEFIIQSRPKRDSNG
;
A
#
# COMPACT_ATOMS: atom_id res chain seq x y z
N PRO A 1 1.24 20.95 -0.13
CA PRO A 1 2.17 20.84 -1.29
C PRO A 1 1.51 20.09 -2.47
N LEU A 2 1.77 20.52 -3.71
CA LEU A 2 1.20 19.95 -4.94
C LEU A 2 1.43 18.43 -5.06
N VAL A 3 2.64 17.97 -4.72
CA VAL A 3 3.02 16.55 -4.73
C VAL A 3 2.09 15.71 -3.86
N LYS A 4 1.83 16.14 -2.62
CA LYS A 4 0.92 15.45 -1.70
C LYS A 4 -0.49 15.29 -2.27
N ARG A 5 -0.97 16.28 -3.02
CA ARG A 5 -2.30 16.26 -3.64
C ARG A 5 -2.35 15.24 -4.79
N LEU A 6 -1.36 15.26 -5.68
CA LEU A 6 -1.26 14.32 -6.80
C LEU A 6 -1.12 12.87 -6.32
N SER A 7 -0.31 12.63 -5.27
CA SER A 7 -0.19 11.31 -4.65
C SER A 7 -1.53 10.80 -4.11
N MET A 8 -2.29 11.65 -3.42
CA MET A 8 -3.62 11.27 -2.92
C MET A 8 -4.62 11.02 -4.05
N GLU A 9 -4.60 11.82 -5.11
CA GLU A 9 -5.45 11.61 -6.29
C GLU A 9 -5.13 10.26 -6.96
N ALA A 10 -3.85 9.92 -7.11
CA ALA A 10 -3.42 8.63 -7.65
C ALA A 10 -3.91 7.45 -6.79
N ILE A 11 -3.72 7.52 -5.47
CA ILE A 11 -4.18 6.47 -4.53
C ILE A 11 -5.71 6.31 -4.60
N VAL A 12 -6.48 7.41 -4.67
CA VAL A 12 -7.94 7.35 -4.80
C VAL A 12 -8.36 6.70 -6.12
N CYS A 13 -7.68 7.02 -7.22
CA CYS A 13 -7.94 6.39 -8.52
C CYS A 13 -7.65 4.89 -8.50
N LEU A 14 -6.51 4.48 -7.94
CA LEU A 14 -6.14 3.07 -7.78
C LEU A 14 -7.14 2.31 -6.90
N THR A 15 -7.59 2.94 -5.80
CA THR A 15 -8.60 2.37 -4.90
C THR A 15 -9.90 2.07 -5.64
N LYS A 16 -10.38 3.03 -6.46
CA LYS A 16 -11.58 2.83 -7.28
C LYS A 16 -11.37 1.76 -8.35
N ALA A 17 -10.18 1.70 -8.97
CA ALA A 17 -9.84 0.69 -9.95
C ALA A 17 -9.82 -0.72 -9.34
N SER A 18 -9.26 -0.89 -8.13
CA SER A 18 -9.27 -2.15 -7.38
C SER A 18 -10.68 -2.67 -7.13
N ALA A 19 -11.58 -1.81 -6.67
CA ALA A 19 -12.99 -2.18 -6.46
C ALA A 19 -13.66 -2.61 -7.78
N LYS A 20 -13.40 -1.88 -8.88
CA LYS A 20 -13.91 -2.22 -10.21
C LYS A 20 -13.38 -3.57 -10.73
N LEU A 21 -12.08 -3.84 -10.56
CA LEU A 21 -11.47 -5.13 -10.95
C LEU A 21 -12.04 -6.29 -10.14
N SER A 22 -12.47 -6.03 -8.90
CA SER A 22 -13.20 -6.97 -8.07
C SER A 22 -14.71 -7.04 -8.36
N LEU A 23 -15.19 -6.35 -9.40
CA LEU A 23 -16.61 -6.23 -9.78
C LEU A 23 -17.50 -5.66 -8.66
N ARG A 24 -16.93 -4.84 -7.76
CA ARG A 24 -17.65 -4.19 -6.66
C ARG A 24 -17.97 -2.75 -7.00
N SER A 25 -19.20 -2.32 -6.66
CA SER A 25 -19.64 -0.92 -6.77
C SER A 25 -19.21 -0.04 -5.59
N ILE A 26 -18.79 -0.67 -4.48
CA ILE A 26 -18.39 0.00 -3.25
C ILE A 26 -16.91 -0.28 -2.98
N VAL A 27 -16.17 0.78 -2.71
CA VAL A 27 -14.78 0.74 -2.24
C VAL A 27 -14.73 0.27 -0.79
N THR A 28 -13.84 -0.67 -0.50
CA THR A 28 -13.56 -1.17 0.85
C THR A 28 -12.18 -0.76 1.34
N LYS A 29 -11.90 -1.00 2.63
CA LYS A 29 -10.56 -0.76 3.19
C LYS A 29 -9.45 -1.54 2.47
N TYR A 30 -9.75 -2.74 1.94
CA TYR A 30 -8.76 -3.57 1.24
C TYR A 30 -8.35 -2.98 -0.10
N ASP A 31 -9.26 -2.25 -0.76
CA ASP A 31 -8.94 -1.53 -2.00
C ASP A 31 -7.98 -0.38 -1.74
N ALA A 32 -8.19 0.34 -0.62
CA ALA A 32 -7.29 1.42 -0.20
C ALA A 32 -5.93 0.86 0.21
N LEU A 33 -5.91 -0.26 0.94
CA LEU A 33 -4.69 -0.94 1.34
C LEU A 33 -3.87 -1.39 0.12
N MET A 34 -4.52 -2.02 -0.86
CA MET A 34 -3.89 -2.43 -2.12
C MET A 34 -3.37 -1.23 -2.91
N ALA A 35 -4.13 -0.13 -2.98
CA ALA A 35 -3.71 1.08 -3.68
C ALA A 35 -2.46 1.72 -3.04
N ILE A 36 -2.38 1.75 -1.71
CA ILE A 36 -1.20 2.27 -0.99
C ILE A 36 0.00 1.38 -1.25
N LEU A 37 -0.16 0.05 -1.19
CA LEU A 37 0.91 -0.91 -1.49
C LEU A 37 1.47 -0.71 -2.90
N LEU A 38 0.61 -0.67 -3.92
CA LEU A 38 1.05 -0.50 -5.32
C LEU A 38 1.74 0.85 -5.54
N TYR A 39 1.28 1.90 -4.86
CA TYR A 39 1.89 3.21 -4.93
C TYR A 39 3.29 3.22 -4.28
N GLU A 40 3.44 2.61 -3.11
CA GLU A 40 4.74 2.44 -2.42
C GLU A 40 5.70 1.60 -3.27
N GLU A 41 5.25 0.48 -3.82
CA GLU A 41 6.03 -0.38 -4.70
C GLU A 41 6.55 0.39 -5.93
N ASN A 42 5.69 1.18 -6.57
CA ASN A 42 6.09 2.00 -7.70
C ASN A 42 7.14 3.05 -7.31
N LEU A 43 7.03 3.66 -6.13
CA LEU A 43 8.06 4.59 -5.64
C LEU A 43 9.38 3.88 -5.36
N SER A 44 9.36 2.72 -4.72
CA SER A 44 10.58 1.93 -4.45
C SER A 44 11.24 1.41 -5.74
N ALA A 45 10.46 1.12 -6.78
CA ALA A 45 10.99 0.76 -8.09
C ALA A 45 11.66 1.94 -8.82
N LEU A 46 11.06 3.14 -8.75
CA LEU A 46 11.59 4.35 -9.40
C LEU A 46 12.76 4.99 -8.64
N PHE A 47 12.78 4.84 -7.32
CA PHE A 47 13.77 5.42 -6.43
C PHE A 47 14.34 4.35 -5.49
N PRO A 48 15.17 3.41 -5.98
CA PRO A 48 15.66 2.27 -5.19
C PRO A 48 16.48 2.68 -3.95
N HIS A 49 17.02 3.90 -3.96
CA HIS A 49 17.78 4.46 -2.85
C HIS A 49 16.89 5.06 -1.73
N VAL A 50 15.59 5.23 -2.00
CA VAL A 50 14.60 5.70 -1.03
C VAL A 50 13.84 4.48 -0.54
N MET A 51 14.24 3.95 0.61
CA MET A 51 13.52 2.84 1.22
C MET A 51 12.10 3.27 1.61
N SER A 52 11.12 2.43 1.29
CA SER A 52 9.76 2.60 1.78
C SER A 52 9.81 2.66 3.32
N PRO A 53 9.17 3.66 3.96
CA PRO A 53 9.09 3.72 5.42
C PRO A 53 8.31 2.54 6.02
N LEU A 54 7.55 1.80 5.20
CA LEU A 54 6.83 0.59 5.57
C LEU A 54 7.62 -0.68 5.25
N GLY A 55 8.84 -0.55 4.69
CA GLY A 55 9.67 -1.68 4.27
C GLY A 55 9.05 -2.48 3.12
N VAL A 56 8.31 -1.82 2.22
CA VAL A 56 7.84 -2.42 0.97
C VAL A 56 9.03 -2.56 0.04
N GLU A 57 9.30 -3.79 -0.38
CA GLU A 57 10.24 -4.08 -1.45
C GLU A 57 9.48 -4.19 -2.77
N PRO A 58 10.05 -3.70 -3.89
CA PRO A 58 9.43 -3.88 -5.19
C PRO A 58 9.39 -5.37 -5.54
N VAL A 59 8.22 -5.88 -5.94
CA VAL A 59 8.08 -7.26 -6.35
C VAL A 59 8.63 -7.37 -7.77
N PHE A 60 9.89 -7.80 -7.88
CA PHE A 60 10.47 -8.14 -9.18
C PHE A 60 9.61 -9.22 -9.84
N HIS A 61 9.38 -9.07 -11.15
CA HIS A 61 8.46 -9.90 -11.92
C HIS A 61 8.58 -11.38 -11.55
N VAL A 62 7.53 -11.89 -10.88
CA VAL A 62 7.46 -13.28 -10.46
C VAL A 62 7.47 -14.12 -11.73
N ARG A 63 8.56 -14.87 -11.94
CA ARG A 63 8.65 -15.79 -13.08
C ARG A 63 7.52 -16.81 -12.97
N HIS A 64 7.05 -17.31 -14.10
CA HIS A 64 5.88 -18.21 -14.13
C HIS A 64 6.04 -19.43 -13.20
N GLU A 65 7.28 -19.85 -12.97
CA GLU A 65 7.71 -20.96 -12.10
C GLU A 65 7.52 -20.68 -10.60
N GLN A 66 7.49 -19.40 -10.19
CA GLN A 66 7.38 -18.97 -8.80
C GLN A 66 5.95 -18.55 -8.43
N ARG A 67 5.01 -18.57 -9.40
CA ARG A 67 3.64 -18.11 -9.20
C ARG A 67 2.93 -18.84 -8.06
N ASP A 68 3.06 -20.17 -7.97
CA ASP A 68 2.36 -20.95 -6.95
C ASP A 68 2.93 -20.73 -5.54
N ALA A 69 4.19 -20.30 -5.43
CA ALA A 69 4.81 -19.93 -4.15
C ALA A 69 4.44 -18.51 -3.71
N VAL A 70 4.01 -17.64 -4.64
CA VAL A 70 3.65 -16.24 -4.35
C VAL A 70 2.14 -16.07 -4.24
N ILE A 71 1.34 -16.79 -5.03
CA ILE A 71 -0.12 -16.65 -5.10
C ILE A 71 -0.79 -17.51 -4.02
N GLY A 72 -1.79 -16.95 -3.34
CA GLY A 72 -2.60 -17.65 -2.34
C GLY A 72 -2.27 -17.24 -0.89
N PRO A 73 -2.10 -18.17 0.07
CA PRO A 73 -1.93 -17.86 1.49
C PRO A 73 -0.77 -16.90 1.80
N ASN A 74 0.29 -16.92 0.98
CA ASN A 74 1.44 -16.03 1.15
C ASN A 74 1.09 -14.58 0.80
N CYS A 75 0.27 -14.33 -0.22
CA CYS A 75 -0.28 -13.01 -0.51
C CYS A 75 -1.14 -12.51 0.66
N ASP A 76 -2.04 -13.34 1.19
CA ASP A 76 -2.93 -12.95 2.29
C ASP A 76 -2.13 -12.63 3.57
N HIS A 77 -1.11 -13.44 3.86
CA HIS A 77 -0.19 -13.21 4.97
C HIS A 77 0.58 -11.91 4.80
N PHE A 78 1.14 -11.67 3.61
CA PHE A 78 1.84 -10.43 3.29
C PHE A 78 0.94 -9.20 3.44
N MET A 79 -0.29 -9.24 2.90
CA MET A 79 -1.25 -8.15 3.02
C MET A 79 -1.63 -7.87 4.47
N THR A 80 -1.75 -8.91 5.30
CA THR A 80 -2.02 -8.78 6.74
C THR A 80 -0.84 -8.10 7.45
N GLN A 81 0.39 -8.51 7.18
CA GLN A 81 1.59 -7.88 7.73
C GLN A 81 1.72 -6.41 7.28
N PHE A 82 1.42 -6.13 6.02
CA PHE A 82 1.44 -4.78 5.49
C PHE A 82 0.39 -3.89 6.17
N GLU A 83 -0.84 -4.38 6.36
CA GLU A 83 -1.88 -3.66 7.12
C GLU A 83 -1.41 -3.31 8.54
N GLN A 84 -0.74 -4.25 9.23
CA GLN A 84 -0.19 -4.02 10.57
C GLN A 84 0.85 -2.89 10.58
N LYS A 85 1.86 -2.98 9.71
CA LYS A 85 2.92 -1.95 9.61
C LYS A 85 2.34 -0.58 9.27
N LEU A 86 1.37 -0.51 8.35
CA LEU A 86 0.70 0.73 7.99
C LEU A 86 -0.04 1.34 9.19
N ASN A 87 -0.76 0.52 9.96
CA ASN A 87 -1.45 0.98 11.16
C ASN A 87 -0.48 1.50 12.22
N GLU A 88 0.64 0.80 12.45
CA GLU A 88 1.71 1.26 13.35
C GLU A 88 2.28 2.61 12.91
N PHE A 89 2.60 2.74 11.62
CA PHE A 89 3.09 4.00 11.04
C PHE A 89 2.11 5.14 11.24
N ILE A 90 0.81 4.90 11.03
CA ILE A 90 -0.25 5.91 11.25
C ILE A 90 -0.29 6.32 12.73
N ILE A 91 -0.18 5.38 13.66
CA ILE A 91 -0.19 5.67 15.10
C ILE A 91 1.03 6.52 15.49
N GLN A 92 2.22 6.16 15.01
CA GLN A 92 3.47 6.90 15.27
C GLN A 92 3.46 8.30 14.64
N SER A 93 2.82 8.45 13.48
CA SER A 93 2.73 9.71 12.75
C SER A 93 1.63 10.64 13.26
N ARG A 94 0.80 10.21 14.22
CA ARG A 94 -0.18 11.10 14.84
C ARG A 94 0.56 12.14 15.67
N PRO A 95 0.28 13.44 15.46
CA PRO A 95 0.82 14.46 16.36
C PRO A 95 0.32 14.15 17.78
N LYS A 96 1.25 14.09 18.75
CA LYS A 96 0.88 14.08 20.17
C LYS A 96 -0.01 15.29 20.37
N ARG A 97 -1.26 15.09 20.79
CA ARG A 97 -2.07 16.22 21.26
C ARG A 97 -1.31 16.79 22.44
N ASP A 98 -0.80 18.02 22.28
CA ASP A 98 -0.18 18.74 23.37
C ASP A 98 -1.15 18.70 24.55
N SER A 99 -0.71 18.06 25.61
CA SER A 99 -1.42 17.97 26.88
C SER A 99 -1.23 19.30 27.60
N ASN A 100 -1.73 20.39 27.02
CA ASN A 100 -1.84 21.67 27.70
C ASN A 100 -3.30 21.81 28.14
N GLY A 101 -3.52 21.41 29.40
CA GLY A 101 -4.64 21.92 30.19
C GLY A 101 -4.43 23.38 30.57
#